data_AF-A0A0S8HDA3-F1
#
_entry.id   AF-A0A0S8HDA3-F1
#
_cell.length_a   1.000
_cell.length_b   1.000
_cell.length_c   1.000
_cell.angle_alpha   90.00
_cell.angle_beta   90.00
_cell.angle_gamma   90.00
#
_symmetry.space_group_name_H-M   'P 1'
#
loop_
_entity.id
_entity.type
_entity.pdbx_description
1 polymer ?
#
loop_
_entity_poly.entity_id
_entity_poly.type
_entity_poly.pdbx_seq_one_letter_code
_entity_poly.pdbx_strand_id
1 'polypeptide(L)' 'IGAAGVPGIGMVTLTIVLTQLGIPLEGIALVVGVERILDMTRTAVNVTGDTVCAVWVAKTEGELDVPIEAPGVVAAS' A
#
# COMPACT_ATOMS: atom_id res chain seq x y z
N ILE A 1 -4.92 4.38 -11.02
CA ILE A 1 -3.73 5.25 -11.21
C ILE A 1 -4.10 6.61 -10.64
N GLY A 2 -3.46 7.02 -9.54
CA GLY A 2 -3.87 8.21 -8.77
C GLY A 2 -4.76 7.87 -7.58
N ALA A 3 -4.22 7.15 -6.60
CA ALA A 3 -4.66 7.30 -5.22
C ALA A 3 -3.54 8.06 -4.51
N ALA A 4 -3.58 9.40 -4.59
CA ALA A 4 -2.83 10.20 -3.63
C ALA A 4 -3.25 9.70 -2.24
N GLY A 5 -2.29 9.46 -1.33
CA GLY A 5 -2.45 8.74 -0.06
C GLY A 5 -3.40 9.38 0.95
N VAL A 6 -4.65 9.60 0.55
CA VAL A 6 -5.73 10.14 1.36
C VAL A 6 -6.35 8.97 2.11
N PRO A 7 -6.28 8.96 3.44
CA PRO A 7 -6.86 7.90 4.22
C PRO A 7 -8.37 7.79 3.97
N GLY A 8 -8.89 6.59 3.77
CA GLY A 8 -10.34 6.37 3.64
C GLY A 8 -10.93 6.35 2.21
N ILE A 9 -10.14 6.53 1.14
CA ILE A 9 -10.64 6.40 -0.26
C ILE A 9 -11.22 5.00 -0.53
N GLY A 10 -10.65 3.98 0.12
CA GLY A 10 -11.14 2.60 0.02
C GLY A 10 -12.58 2.45 0.53
N MET A 11 -12.93 3.13 1.63
CA MET A 11 -14.28 3.10 2.19
C MET A 11 -15.30 3.80 1.29
N VAL A 12 -14.94 4.95 0.73
CA VAL A 12 -15.82 5.69 -0.19
C VAL A 12 -16.20 4.81 -1.39
N THR A 13 -15.21 4.14 -1.97
CA THR A 13 -15.43 3.24 -3.12
C THR A 13 -16.27 2.03 -2.72
N LEU A 14 -16.04 1.45 -1.53
CA LEU A 14 -16.80 0.32 -1.01
C LEU A 14 -18.28 0.69 -0.78
N THR A 15 -18.56 1.85 -0.19
CA THR A 15 -19.93 2.32 0.03
C THR A 15 -20.68 2.56 -1.28
N ILE A 16 -20.00 3.09 -2.30
CA ILE A 16 -20.58 3.27 -3.65
C ILE A 16 -20.95 1.92 -4.28
N VAL A 17 -20.08 0.90 -4.18
CA VAL A 17 -20.38 -0.44 -4.72
C VAL A 17 -21.52 -1.12 -3.96
N LEU A 18 -21.55 -1.03 -2.64
CA LEU A 18 -22.60 -1.68 -1.83
C LEU A 18 -23.99 -1.05 -2.03
N THR A 19 -24.05 0.27 -2.21
CA THR A 19 -25.29 0.96 -2.58
C THR A 19 -25.77 0.57 -3.98
N GLN A 20 -24.85 0.34 -4.93
CA GLN A 20 -25.20 -0.20 -6.25
C GLN A 20 -25.72 -1.64 -6.20
N LEU A 21 -25.27 -2.45 -5.23
CA LEU A 21 -25.71 -3.84 -5.02
C LEU A 21 -26.96 -3.98 -4.13
N GLY A 22 -27.50 -2.88 -3.60
CA GLY A 22 -28.67 -2.88 -2.72
C GLY A 22 -28.42 -3.50 -1.33
N ILE A 23 -27.15 -3.60 -0.92
CA ILE A 23 -26.77 -4.21 0.36
C ILE A 23 -26.86 -3.16 1.48
N PRO A 24 -27.60 -3.42 2.58
CA PRO A 24 -27.73 -2.49 3.69
C PRO A 24 -26.37 -2.20 4.37
N LEU A 25 -26.11 -0.92 4.68
CA LEU A 25 -24.82 -0.44 5.20
C LEU A 25 -24.50 -0.96 6.61
N GLU A 26 -25.47 -1.50 7.34
CA GLU A 26 -25.32 -1.91 8.74
C GLU A 26 -24.26 -3.01 8.94
N GLY A 27 -23.99 -3.83 7.91
CA GLY A 27 -22.96 -4.88 7.95
C GLY A 27 -21.51 -4.38 7.84
N ILE A 28 -21.29 -3.11 7.54
CA ILE A 28 -19.96 -2.53 7.25
C ILE A 28 -19.24 -2.12 8.55
N ALA A 29 -19.92 -2.05 9.70
CA ALA A 29 -19.35 -1.59 10.96
C ALA A 29 -18.07 -2.34 11.37
N LEU A 30 -17.99 -3.65 11.11
CA LEU A 30 -16.78 -4.46 11.34
C LEU A 30 -15.66 -4.13 10.35
N VAL A 31 -16.02 -3.84 9.10
CA VAL A 31 -15.08 -3.47 8.03
C VAL A 31 -14.44 -2.10 8.31
N VAL A 32 -15.20 -1.13 8.84
CA VAL A 32 -14.67 0.18 9.27
C VAL A 32 -13.58 0.01 10.33
N GLY A 33 -13.76 -0.93 11.27
CA GLY A 33 -12.79 -1.19 12.34
C GLY A 33 -11.44 -1.68 11.83
N VAL A 34 -11.44 -2.53 10.81
CA VAL A 34 -10.20 -3.04 10.19
C VAL A 34 -9.67 -2.13 9.08
N GLU A 35 -10.48 -1.20 8.56
CA GLU A 35 -10.11 -0.38 7.42
C GLU A 35 -8.88 0.48 7.69
N ARG A 36 -8.75 1.05 8.90
CA ARG A 36 -7.54 1.79 9.29
C ARG A 36 -6.26 0.97 9.14
N ILE A 37 -6.28 -0.31 9.51
CA ILE A 37 -5.12 -1.20 9.40
C ILE A 37 -4.87 -1.58 7.93
N LEU A 38 -5.94 -1.87 7.19
CA LEU A 38 -5.85 -2.22 5.77
C LEU A 38 -5.34 -1.05 4.92
N ASP A 39 -5.75 0.18 5.25
CA ASP A 39 -5.34 1.39 4.54
C ASP A 39 -3.86 1.73 4.78
N MET A 40 -3.38 1.56 6.02
CA MET A 40 -1.94 1.67 6.33
C MET A 40 -1.13 0.60 5.60
N THR A 41 -1.59 -0.65 5.62
CA THR A 41 -0.92 -1.76 4.91
C THR A 41 -0.85 -1.49 3.41
N ARG A 42 -1.93 -1.00 2.81
CA ARG A 42 -1.97 -0.61 1.39
C ARG A 42 -0.94 0.47 1.07
N THR A 43 -0.83 1.49 1.91
CA THR A 43 0.16 2.56 1.72
C THR A 43 1.58 2.02 1.82
N ALA A 44 1.87 1.18 2.81
CA ALA A 44 3.18 0.57 2.99
C ALA A 44 3.58 -0.32 1.81
N VAL A 45 2.67 -1.15 1.30
CA VAL A 45 2.91 -2.01 0.14
C VAL A 45 3.12 -1.18 -1.12
N ASN A 46 2.33 -0.12 -1.33
CA ASN A 46 2.49 0.76 -2.50
C ASN A 46 3.88 1.44 -2.50
N VAL A 47 4.29 2.04 -1.38
CA VAL A 47 5.61 2.70 -1.27
C VAL A 47 6.74 1.69 -1.41
N THR A 48 6.60 0.49 -0.85
CA THR A 48 7.60 -0.57 -0.98
C THR A 48 7.74 -1.02 -2.44
N GLY A 49 6.61 -1.21 -3.14
CA GLY A 49 6.60 -1.59 -4.55
C GLY A 49 7.29 -0.54 -5.44
N ASP A 50 6.98 0.74 -5.24
CA ASP A 50 7.60 1.84 -5.97
C ASP A 50 9.12 1.89 -5.71
N THR A 51 9.54 1.70 -4.46
CA THR A 51 10.96 1.67 -4.08
C THR A 51 11.68 0.47 -4.70
N VAL A 52 11.08 -0.72 -4.66
CA VAL A 52 11.65 -1.93 -5.29
C VAL A 52 11.78 -1.72 -6.79
N CYS A 53 10.76 -1.16 -7.44
CA CYS A 53 10.79 -0.90 -8.88
C CYS A 53 11.88 0.12 -9.24
N ALA A 54 12.00 1.21 -8.47
CA ALA A 54 13.04 2.21 -8.65
C ALA A 54 14.46 1.62 -8.51
N VAL A 55 14.70 0.82 -7.46
CA VAL A 55 15.98 0.14 -7.26
C VAL A 55 16.27 -0.86 -8.37
N TRP A 56 15.25 -1.62 -8.81
CA TRP A 56 15.39 -2.57 -9.89
C TRP A 56 15.78 -1.89 -11.20
N VAL A 57 15.07 -0.83 -11.59
CA VAL A 57 15.34 -0.04 -12.79
C VAL A 57 16.74 0.59 -12.71
N ALA A 58 17.08 1.23 -11.60
CA ALA A 58 18.40 1.83 -11.43
C ALA A 58 19.53 0.78 -11.56
N LYS A 59 19.34 -0.43 -11.03
CA LYS A 59 20.30 -1.53 -11.18
C LYS A 59 20.43 -1.98 -12.63
N THR A 60 19.31 -2.13 -13.36
CA THR A 60 19.35 -2.59 -14.75
C THR A 60 19.92 -1.54 -15.70
N GLU A 61 19.73 -0.25 -15.40
CA GLU A 61 20.30 0.86 -16.17
C GLU A 61 21.76 1.20 -15.76
N GLY A 62 22.31 0.53 -14.75
CA GLY A 62 23.67 0.78 -14.27
C GLY A 62 23.83 2.08 -13.44
N GLU A 63 22.73 2.67 -13.00
CA GLU A 63 22.66 3.92 -12.22
C GLU A 63 22.67 3.68 -10.70
N LEU A 64 22.80 2.43 -10.26
CA LEU A 64 22.83 2.05 -8.84
C LEU A 64 24.25 1.66 -8.40
N ASP A 65 24.95 2.59 -7.75
CA ASP A 65 26.37 2.46 -7.37
C ASP A 65 26.59 1.94 -5.92
N VAL A 66 25.54 1.41 -5.30
CA VAL A 66 25.59 0.86 -3.92
C VAL A 66 25.58 -0.67 -3.90
N PRO A 67 26.46 -1.32 -3.13
CA PRO A 67 26.35 -2.75 -2.85
C PRO A 67 24.99 -3.02 -2.19
N ILE A 68 24.24 -4.00 -2.70
CA ILE A 68 22.99 -4.43 -2.06
C ILE A 68 23.38 -5.21 -0.80
N GLU A 69 23.41 -4.53 0.35
CA GLU A 69 23.48 -5.22 1.64
C GLU A 69 22.13 -5.89 1.91
N ALA A 70 22.16 -7.22 2.06
CA ALA A 70 20.98 -7.98 2.42
C ALA A 70 20.47 -7.52 3.81
N PRO A 71 19.14 -7.41 4.01
CA PRO A 71 18.58 -7.03 5.30
C PRO A 71 18.93 -8.10 6.34
N GLY A 72 19.95 -7.81 7.15
CA GLY A 72 20.54 -8.75 8.11
C GLY A 72 21.94 -8.37 8.61
N VAL A 73 22.64 -7.43 7.94
CA VAL A 73 24.02 -7.04 8.31
C VAL A 73 24.08 -5.92 9.36
N VAL A 74 23.00 -5.18 9.60
CA VAL A 74 22.98 -4.03 10.56
C VAL A 74 23.03 -4.46 12.04
N ALA A 75 23.09 -5.77 12.34
CA ALA A 75 23.29 -6.26 13.70
C ALA A 75 24.77 -6.46 14.10
N ALA A 76 25.72 -6.22 13.18
CA ALA A 76 27.14 -6.48 13.44
C ALA A 76 28.04 -5.39 12.82
N SER A 77 27.99 -4.18 13.36
CA SER A 77 29.05 -3.17 13.24
C SER A 77 28.92 -2.13 14.34
#